data_AF-A0A8X6M620-F1
#
_entry.id   AF-A0A8X6M620-F1
#
_cell.length_a   1.000
_cell.length_b   1.000
_cell.length_c   1.000
_cell.angle_alpha   90.00
_cell.angle_beta   90.00
_cell.angle_gamma   90.00
#
_symmetry.space_group_name_H-M   'P 1'
#
loop_
_entity.id
_entity.type
_entity.pdbx_description
1 polymer ?
#
loop_
_entity_poly.entity_id
_entity_poly.type
_entity_poly.pdbx_seq_one_letter_code
_entity_poly.pdbx_strand_id
1 'polypeptide(L)'
;MVEKLVVEEMRIHKDDNQKPEIEEFIKKLKLAEEYEVPGEDSKPKPMAFTLPIYKDIDGTFKWDVNLKPIIRNLETIEVFDYELEEKQIYLGETLFISAEYSKLQVIDEKEVILKHFPNAEVFTAKGVFHCYHTEKATEFMEKIIYFIDD
;
A
#
# COMPACT_ATOMS: atom_id res chain seq x y z
N MET A 1 -23.93 -2.09 -4.98
CA MET A 1 -22.84 -2.31 -4.00
C MET A 1 -21.60 -2.66 -4.81
N VAL A 2 -20.39 -2.41 -4.28
CA VAL A 2 -19.17 -2.91 -4.92
C VAL A 2 -19.09 -4.40 -4.60
N GLU A 3 -18.96 -5.24 -5.63
CA GLU A 3 -18.95 -6.70 -5.48
C GLU A 3 -17.53 -7.26 -5.41
N LYS A 4 -16.58 -6.61 -6.09
CA LYS A 4 -15.17 -6.95 -6.13
C LYS A 4 -14.29 -5.76 -5.75
N LEU A 5 -13.31 -5.99 -4.88
CA LEU A 5 -12.38 -4.99 -4.40
C LEU A 5 -10.93 -5.46 -4.61
N VAL A 6 -10.07 -4.57 -5.10
CA VAL A 6 -8.61 -4.81 -5.14
C VAL A 6 -7.95 -3.87 -4.16
N VAL A 7 -7.12 -4.42 -3.28
CA VAL A 7 -6.37 -3.69 -2.26
C VAL A 7 -4.89 -3.97 -2.45
N GLU A 8 -4.12 -2.95 -2.84
CA GLU A 8 -2.66 -3.04 -2.94
C GLU A 8 -2.05 -2.45 -1.67
N GLU A 9 -1.23 -3.24 -0.97
CA GLU A 9 -0.35 -2.81 0.12
C GLU A 9 -1.01 -1.99 1.25
N MET A 10 -2.19 -2.43 1.71
CA MET A 10 -2.85 -1.85 2.88
C MET A 10 -2.51 -2.63 4.16
N ARG A 11 -2.16 -1.91 5.24
CA ARG A 11 -2.10 -2.45 6.59
C ARG A 11 -3.40 -2.19 7.35
N ILE A 12 -3.82 -3.19 8.12
CA ILE A 12 -4.96 -3.19 9.03
C ILE A 12 -4.46 -3.76 10.37
N HIS A 13 -4.18 -2.90 11.33
CA HIS A 13 -3.72 -3.32 12.65
C HIS A 13 -4.88 -3.81 13.53
N LYS A 14 -4.55 -4.75 14.42
CA LYS A 14 -5.31 -5.00 15.65
C LYS A 14 -4.92 -3.90 16.64
N ASP A 15 -5.87 -3.33 17.37
CA ASP A 15 -5.63 -2.36 18.44
C ASP A 15 -4.61 -2.92 19.45
N ASP A 16 -3.35 -2.59 19.23
CA ASP A 16 -2.23 -2.76 20.13
C ASP A 16 -1.54 -1.40 20.17
N ASN A 17 -1.60 -0.75 21.33
CA ASN A 17 -1.07 0.59 21.62
C ASN A 17 0.46 0.76 21.42
N GLN A 18 1.11 0.00 20.54
CA GLN A 18 2.52 0.11 20.21
C GLN A 18 2.71 0.82 18.87
N LYS A 19 2.69 2.15 18.90
CA LYS A 19 3.35 2.93 17.85
C LYS A 19 4.86 2.68 17.95
N PRO A 20 5.54 2.26 16.88
CA PRO A 20 7.00 2.19 16.89
C PRO A 20 7.57 3.59 17.17
N GLU A 21 8.57 3.67 18.04
CA GLU A 21 9.24 4.95 18.32
C GLU A 21 9.79 5.52 17.01
N ILE A 22 9.56 6.82 16.79
CA ILE A 22 9.92 7.55 15.54
C ILE A 22 11.40 7.29 15.16
N GLU A 23 12.29 7.16 16.15
CA GLU A 23 13.71 6.87 15.92
C GLU A 23 13.96 5.46 15.35
N GLU A 24 13.20 4.46 15.79
CA GLU A 24 13.28 3.10 15.27
C GLU A 24 12.75 3.05 13.83
N PHE A 25 11.70 3.81 13.52
CA PHE A 25 11.15 3.94 12.17
C PHE A 25 12.15 4.64 11.23
N ILE A 26 12.74 5.77 11.65
CA ILE A 26 13.78 6.48 10.88
C ILE A 26 14.99 5.57 10.60
N LYS A 27 15.38 4.75 11.59
CA LYS A 27 16.47 3.78 11.42
C LYS A 27 16.11 2.69 10.41
N LYS A 28 14.88 2.17 10.45
CA LYS A 28 14.36 1.21 9.45
C LYS A 28 14.29 1.85 8.06
N LEU A 29 13.89 3.12 7.93
CA LEU A 29 13.85 3.85 6.66
C LEU A 29 15.24 4.04 6.05
N LYS A 30 16.24 4.47 6.83
CA LYS A 30 17.63 4.56 6.35
C LYS A 30 18.19 3.21 5.90
N LEU A 31 17.82 2.12 6.59
CA LEU A 31 18.18 0.78 6.14
C LEU A 31 17.55 0.40 4.78
N ALA A 32 16.36 0.92 4.43
CA ALA A 32 15.71 0.64 3.14
C ALA A 32 16.48 1.19 1.95
N GLU A 33 17.10 2.36 2.11
CA GLU A 33 17.84 3.02 1.03
C GLU A 33 19.11 2.25 0.64
N GLU A 34 19.56 1.31 1.48
CA GLU A 34 20.77 0.49 1.28
C GLU A 34 20.50 -0.96 0.82
N TYR A 35 19.25 -1.37 0.54
CA TYR A 35 18.99 -2.75 0.11
C TYR A 35 19.37 -2.99 -1.37
N GLU A 36 20.53 -3.60 -1.58
CA GLU A 36 20.79 -4.41 -2.78
C GLU A 36 20.20 -5.82 -2.57
N VAL A 37 19.19 -6.18 -3.35
CA VAL A 37 18.70 -7.57 -3.39
C VAL A 37 19.61 -8.37 -4.34
N PRO A 38 20.12 -9.55 -3.96
CA PRO A 38 21.03 -10.32 -4.81
C PRO A 38 20.28 -10.98 -5.98
N GLY A 39 20.53 -10.47 -7.19
CA GLY A 39 20.35 -11.23 -8.44
C GLY A 39 18.93 -11.32 -9.00
N GLU A 40 18.40 -10.22 -9.53
CA GLU A 40 17.63 -10.20 -10.78
C GLU A 40 17.39 -8.73 -11.18
N ASP A 41 17.01 -8.47 -12.42
CA ASP A 41 16.97 -7.16 -13.09
C ASP A 41 16.04 -6.08 -12.46
N SER A 42 15.50 -6.29 -11.25
CA SER A 42 14.70 -5.32 -10.51
C SER A 42 15.58 -4.44 -9.62
N LYS A 43 15.91 -3.25 -10.11
CA LYS A 43 16.34 -2.17 -9.22
C LYS A 43 15.11 -1.64 -8.48
N PRO A 44 15.17 -1.38 -7.16
CA PRO A 44 14.10 -0.68 -6.47
C PRO A 44 13.85 0.63 -7.20
N LYS A 45 12.66 0.78 -7.80
CA LYS A 45 12.23 2.09 -8.30
C LYS A 45 11.75 2.85 -7.07
N PRO A 46 12.42 3.94 -6.65
CA PRO A 46 11.87 4.77 -5.59
C PRO A 46 10.46 5.17 -6.02
N MET A 47 9.52 5.20 -5.07
CA MET A 47 8.20 5.74 -5.30
C MET A 47 8.39 7.16 -5.84
N ALA A 48 8.24 7.34 -7.14
CA ALA A 48 8.39 8.63 -7.78
C ALA A 48 7.14 9.42 -7.44
N PHE A 49 7.17 10.13 -6.32
CA PHE A 49 6.20 11.19 -6.06
C PHE A 49 6.45 12.28 -7.09
N THR A 50 5.87 12.14 -8.28
CA THR A 50 5.59 13.33 -9.10
C THR A 50 4.73 14.22 -8.22
N LEU A 51 5.31 15.33 -7.76
CA LEU A 51 4.56 16.29 -6.96
C LEU A 51 3.32 16.66 -7.77
N PRO A 52 2.10 16.49 -7.21
CA PRO A 52 0.88 16.80 -7.92
C PRO A 52 0.74 18.31 -7.95
N ILE A 53 1.49 18.96 -8.84
CA ILE A 53 1.51 20.39 -9.05
C ILE A 53 1.18 20.69 -10.51
N TYR A 54 0.33 21.68 -10.73
CA TYR A 54 0.04 22.20 -12.07
C TYR A 54 0.31 23.70 -12.12
N LYS A 55 0.56 24.20 -13.33
CA LYS A 55 0.69 25.63 -13.58
C LYS A 55 -0.67 26.18 -13.99
N ASP A 56 -1.19 27.11 -13.20
CA ASP A 56 -2.46 27.78 -13.47
C ASP A 56 -2.30 28.84 -14.57
N ILE A 57 -3.42 29.35 -15.09
CA ILE A 57 -3.48 30.29 -16.21
C ILE A 57 -2.79 31.63 -15.90
N ASP A 58 -2.74 32.02 -14.62
CA ASP A 58 -2.02 33.21 -14.14
C ASP A 58 -0.50 32.98 -14.00
N GLY A 59 -0.03 31.77 -14.31
CA GLY A 59 1.37 31.38 -14.23
C GLY A 59 1.82 30.89 -12.84
N THR A 60 0.92 30.84 -11.86
CA THR A 60 1.22 30.33 -10.52
C THR A 60 1.20 28.79 -10.48
N PHE A 61 1.97 28.19 -9.57
CA PHE A 61 1.92 26.75 -9.33
C PHE A 61 0.94 26.44 -8.21
N LYS A 62 0.04 25.49 -8.44
CA LYS A 62 -0.97 25.04 -7.49
C LYS A 62 -0.88 23.54 -7.27
N TRP A 63 -1.24 23.10 -6.07
CA TRP A 63 -1.39 21.68 -5.77
C TRP A 63 -2.62 21.12 -6.45
N ASP A 64 -2.46 20.02 -7.17
CA ASP A 64 -3.53 19.22 -7.79
C ASP A 64 -4.14 18.21 -6.80
N VAL A 65 -4.00 18.49 -5.51
CA VAL A 65 -4.53 17.66 -4.43
C VAL A 65 -5.06 18.54 -3.31
N ASN A 66 -6.05 18.01 -2.59
CA ASN A 66 -6.54 18.66 -1.39
C ASN A 66 -5.55 18.43 -0.24
N LEU A 67 -4.65 19.39 -0.02
CA LEU A 67 -3.66 19.30 1.05
C LEU A 67 -4.24 19.33 2.46
N LYS A 68 -5.43 19.91 2.66
CA LYS A 68 -6.00 20.08 4.01
C LYS A 68 -6.25 18.73 4.71
N PRO A 69 -6.95 17.76 4.11
CA PRO A 69 -7.06 16.41 4.65
C PRO A 69 -5.72 15.70 4.80
N ILE A 70 -4.80 15.85 3.84
CA ILE A 70 -3.49 15.18 3.89
C ILE A 70 -2.71 15.66 5.11
N ILE A 71 -2.60 16.98 5.30
CA ILE A 71 -1.92 17.58 6.44
C ILE A 71 -2.61 17.17 7.75
N ARG A 72 -3.95 17.17 7.78
CA ARG A 72 -4.72 16.80 8.98
C ARG A 72 -4.50 15.34 9.40
N ASN A 73 -4.23 14.46 8.46
CA ASN A 73 -4.09 13.02 8.71
C ASN A 73 -2.67 12.52 8.44
N LEU A 74 -1.68 13.42 8.38
CA LEU A 74 -0.32 13.06 7.98
C LEU A 74 0.25 11.98 8.91
N GLU A 75 0.03 12.11 10.22
CA GLU A 75 0.45 11.13 11.22
C GLU A 75 -0.20 9.75 11.05
N THR A 76 -1.39 9.66 10.46
CA THR A 76 -2.10 8.40 10.20
C THR A 76 -1.68 7.81 8.84
N ILE A 77 -1.52 8.67 7.84
CA ILE A 77 -1.08 8.31 6.49
C ILE A 77 0.38 7.80 6.52
N GLU A 78 1.24 8.40 7.34
CA GLU A 78 2.67 8.07 7.44
C GLU A 78 2.91 6.63 7.93
N VAL A 79 2.04 6.12 8.80
CA VAL A 79 2.14 4.75 9.33
C VAL A 79 1.23 3.74 8.63
N PHE A 80 0.39 4.19 7.69
CA PHE A 80 -0.67 3.39 7.04
C PHE A 80 -1.53 2.62 8.06
N ASP A 81 -1.77 3.23 9.22
CA ASP A 81 -2.40 2.58 10.37
C ASP A 81 -3.89 2.93 10.39
N TYR A 82 -4.72 2.01 9.88
CA TYR A 82 -6.16 2.14 9.87
C TYR A 82 -6.79 1.14 10.85
N GLU A 83 -7.38 1.69 11.91
CA GLU A 83 -8.23 0.93 12.82
C GLU A 83 -9.61 0.73 12.19
N LEU A 84 -9.96 -0.52 11.90
CA LEU A 84 -11.32 -0.90 11.51
C LEU A 84 -12.13 -1.26 12.76
N GLU A 85 -13.30 -0.62 12.93
CA GLU A 85 -14.25 -1.00 13.96
C GLU A 85 -14.72 -2.46 13.74
N GLU A 86 -14.96 -3.23 14.80
CA GLU A 86 -15.27 -4.66 14.68
C GLU A 86 -16.46 -4.99 13.77
N LYS A 87 -17.43 -4.07 13.65
CA LYS A 87 -18.62 -4.21 12.79
C LYS A 87 -18.38 -3.86 11.32
N GLN A 88 -17.21 -3.30 10.97
CA GLN A 88 -16.88 -2.94 9.59
C GLN A 88 -16.43 -4.19 8.84
N ILE A 89 -17.40 -4.88 8.23
CA ILE A 89 -17.18 -6.09 7.46
C ILE A 89 -17.58 -5.84 6.01
N TYR A 90 -16.67 -6.14 5.08
CA TYR A 90 -16.93 -6.14 3.65
C TYR A 90 -17.08 -7.58 3.15
N LEU A 91 -18.28 -7.90 2.66
CA LEU A 91 -18.63 -9.25 2.21
C LEU A 91 -18.38 -9.49 0.72
N GLY A 92 -17.96 -8.48 -0.03
CA GLY A 92 -17.57 -8.68 -1.42
C GLY A 92 -16.27 -9.49 -1.51
N GLU A 93 -15.99 -10.00 -2.70
CA GLU A 93 -14.70 -10.64 -2.97
C GLU A 93 -13.62 -9.56 -2.94
N THR A 94 -12.50 -9.87 -2.32
CA THR A 94 -11.39 -8.92 -2.20
C THR A 94 -10.07 -9.57 -2.55
N LEU A 95 -9.29 -8.96 -3.42
CA LEU A 95 -7.91 -9.36 -3.67
C LEU A 95 -6.97 -8.40 -2.94
N PHE A 96 -6.26 -8.91 -1.93
CA PHE A 96 -5.14 -8.22 -1.29
C PHE A 96 -3.84 -8.58 -2.01
N ILE A 97 -3.09 -7.56 -2.43
CA ILE A 97 -1.82 -7.71 -3.12
C ILE A 97 -0.71 -7.15 -2.24
N SER A 98 0.26 -8.00 -1.94
CA SER A 98 1.51 -7.70 -1.23
C SER A 98 2.68 -7.90 -2.19
N ALA A 99 3.82 -7.25 -1.92
CA ALA A 99 5.07 -7.52 -2.63
C ALA A 99 6.12 -8.13 -1.69
N GLU A 100 6.94 -9.04 -2.22
CA GLU A 100 7.87 -9.86 -1.43
C GLU A 100 8.94 -9.05 -0.69
N TYR A 101 9.42 -7.97 -1.28
CA TYR A 101 10.41 -7.09 -0.65
C TYR A 101 9.77 -5.82 -0.06
N SER A 102 8.43 -5.77 0.00
CA SER A 102 7.73 -4.67 0.63
C SER A 102 7.95 -4.68 2.13
N LYS A 103 8.06 -3.48 2.71
CA LYS A 103 8.07 -3.29 4.16
C LYS A 103 6.67 -3.42 4.76
N LEU A 104 5.64 -3.30 3.93
CA LEU A 104 4.26 -3.53 4.32
C LEU A 104 4.02 -5.03 4.25
N GLN A 105 4.24 -5.69 5.39
CA GLN A 105 4.05 -7.13 5.55
C GLN A 105 2.56 -7.47 5.67
N VAL A 106 1.78 -7.20 4.62
CA VAL A 106 0.32 -7.44 4.59
C VAL A 106 -0.03 -8.89 4.97
N ILE A 107 0.85 -9.84 4.63
CA ILE A 107 0.66 -11.26 4.95
C ILE A 107 0.64 -11.54 6.47
N ASP A 108 1.36 -10.75 7.26
CA ASP A 108 1.43 -10.92 8.72
C ASP A 108 0.12 -10.50 9.40
N GLU A 109 -0.73 -9.75 8.68
CA GLU A 109 -2.02 -9.23 9.15
C GLU A 109 -3.20 -10.04 8.60
N LYS A 110 -2.94 -11.21 7.99
CA LYS A 110 -3.97 -12.06 7.36
C LYS A 110 -5.16 -12.36 8.26
N GLU A 111 -4.95 -12.57 9.55
CA GLU A 111 -6.05 -12.80 10.51
C GLU A 111 -6.99 -11.60 10.62
N VAL A 112 -6.44 -10.39 10.67
CA VAL A 112 -7.21 -9.14 10.75
C VAL A 112 -7.91 -8.87 9.42
N ILE A 113 -7.20 -9.08 8.31
CA ILE A 113 -7.78 -9.00 6.96
C ILE A 113 -9.00 -9.91 6.85
N LEU A 114 -8.89 -11.19 7.21
CA LEU A 114 -10.00 -12.15 7.11
C LEU A 114 -11.14 -11.87 8.11
N LYS A 115 -10.87 -11.16 9.21
CA LYS A 115 -11.94 -10.68 10.13
C LYS A 115 -12.84 -9.65 9.44
N HIS A 116 -12.26 -8.72 8.68
CA HIS A 116 -12.98 -7.61 8.05
C HIS A 116 -13.38 -7.91 6.59
N PHE A 117 -12.67 -8.81 5.93
CA PHE A 117 -12.83 -9.21 4.53
C PHE A 117 -12.85 -10.75 4.43
N PRO A 118 -13.92 -11.42 4.88
CA PRO A 118 -13.97 -12.88 4.98
C PRO A 118 -13.83 -13.60 3.63
N ASN A 119 -14.15 -12.93 2.51
CA ASN A 119 -14.02 -13.46 1.15
C ASN A 119 -12.74 -12.98 0.46
N ALA A 120 -11.70 -12.66 1.23
CA ALA A 120 -10.45 -12.16 0.69
C ALA A 120 -9.51 -13.27 0.20
N GLU A 121 -8.93 -13.07 -0.98
CA GLU A 121 -7.71 -13.70 -1.45
C GLU A 121 -6.51 -12.82 -1.07
N VAL A 122 -5.41 -13.42 -0.60
CA VAL A 122 -4.15 -12.70 -0.36
C VAL A 122 -3.08 -13.26 -1.30
N PHE A 123 -2.53 -12.38 -2.13
CA PHE A 123 -1.49 -12.68 -3.12
C PHE A 123 -0.21 -11.90 -2.82
N THR A 124 0.94 -12.58 -2.88
CA THR A 124 2.26 -11.94 -2.72
C THR A 124 3.07 -12.02 -4.00
N ALA A 125 3.27 -10.88 -4.66
CA ALA A 125 4.10 -10.75 -5.87
C ALA A 125 5.58 -11.02 -5.56
N LYS A 126 6.21 -11.89 -6.35
CA LYS A 126 7.59 -12.35 -6.16
C LYS A 126 8.59 -11.49 -6.91
N GLY A 127 9.75 -11.22 -6.28
CA GLY A 127 10.83 -10.44 -6.90
C GLY A 127 10.50 -8.95 -7.10
N VAL A 128 9.62 -8.40 -6.26
CA VAL A 128 9.06 -7.04 -6.38
C VAL A 128 9.20 -6.31 -5.06
N PHE A 129 9.50 -5.00 -5.12
CA PHE A 129 9.58 -4.13 -3.94
C PHE A 129 8.22 -3.67 -3.45
N HIS A 130 7.71 -2.56 -3.97
CA HIS A 130 6.54 -1.89 -3.39
C HIS A 130 5.53 -1.62 -4.51
N CYS A 131 5.99 -0.98 -5.57
CA CYS A 131 5.13 -0.59 -6.68
C CYS A 131 5.01 -1.73 -7.71
N TYR A 132 4.37 -2.85 -7.34
CA TYR A 132 4.18 -4.02 -8.21
C TYR A 132 3.59 -3.64 -9.57
N HIS A 133 2.61 -2.75 -9.58
CA HIS A 133 2.01 -2.22 -10.81
C HIS A 133 2.99 -1.48 -11.74
N THR A 134 4.14 -0.99 -11.26
CA THR A 134 5.19 -0.34 -12.08
C THR A 134 6.44 -1.20 -12.33
N GLU A 135 6.70 -2.14 -11.44
CA GLU A 135 7.84 -3.05 -11.51
C GLU A 135 7.55 -4.21 -12.45
N LYS A 136 6.33 -4.76 -12.40
CA LYS A 136 5.87 -5.89 -13.22
C LYS A 136 4.44 -5.66 -13.73
N ALA A 137 4.26 -4.56 -14.46
CA ALA A 137 2.95 -4.08 -14.91
C ALA A 137 2.10 -5.13 -15.64
N THR A 138 2.70 -5.95 -16.51
CA THR A 138 1.97 -7.00 -17.24
C THR A 138 1.43 -8.07 -16.29
N GLU A 139 2.26 -8.59 -15.39
CA GLU A 139 1.84 -9.61 -14.41
C GLU A 139 0.76 -9.05 -13.48
N PHE A 140 0.92 -7.80 -13.04
CA PHE A 140 -0.09 -7.11 -12.23
C PHE A 140 -1.43 -7.05 -12.98
N MET A 141 -1.44 -6.58 -14.22
CA MET A 141 -2.65 -6.47 -15.04
C MET A 141 -3.31 -7.83 -15.26
N GLU A 142 -2.55 -8.88 -15.56
CA GLU A 142 -3.07 -10.24 -15.72
C GLU A 142 -3.74 -10.72 -14.42
N LYS A 143 -3.14 -10.46 -13.25
CA LYS A 143 -3.71 -10.82 -11.96
C LYS A 143 -5.02 -10.06 -11.67
N ILE A 144 -5.08 -8.77 -11.99
CA ILE A 144 -6.31 -7.96 -11.84
C ILE A 144 -7.41 -8.45 -12.77
N ILE A 145 -7.10 -8.68 -14.05
CA ILE A 145 -8.07 -9.19 -15.03
C ILE A 145 -8.63 -10.54 -14.59
N TYR A 146 -7.75 -11.46 -14.19
CA TYR A 146 -8.18 -12.76 -13.69
C TYR A 146 -9.16 -12.62 -12.52
N PHE A 147 -8.84 -11.79 -11.53
CA PHE A 147 -9.72 -11.59 -10.38
C PHE A 147 -11.06 -10.94 -10.73
N ILE A 148 -11.08 -10.01 -11.68
CA ILE A 148 -12.31 -9.32 -12.10
C ILE A 148 -13.21 -10.23 -12.94
N ASP A 149 -12.63 -11.06 -13.80
CA ASP A 149 -13.37 -11.87 -14.78
C ASP A 149 -13.83 -13.26 -14.26
N ASP A 150 -13.32 -13.72 -13.11
CA ASP A 150 -13.76 -14.97 -12.45
C ASP A 150 -15.21 -14.91 -11.93
#